data_AF-A0A7R9V6Y3-F1
#
_entry.id   AF-A0A7R9V6Y3-F1
#
_cell.length_a   1.000
_cell.length_b   1.000
_cell.length_c   1.000
_cell.angle_alpha   90.00
_cell.angle_beta   90.00
_cell.angle_gamma   90.00
#
_symmetry.space_group_name_H-M   'P 1'
#
loop_
_entity.id
_entity.type
_entity.pdbx_description
1 polymer ?
#
loop_
_entity_poly.entity_id
_entity_poly.type
_entity_poly.pdbx_seq_one_letter_code
_entity_poly.pdbx_strand_id
1 'polypeptide(L)'
;MSIYGHPFKDDPGGLKLQHDRPYLLSIANSGHDTNTAHFSITCAPAHHLDGSYVIFGECVSGFDVIEAVNALSRGQRDNALLQSKRAQIVDAGQLRRGAYLAPPAEP
;
A
#
# COMPACT_ATOMS: atom_id res chain seq x y z
N MET A 1 -2.89 -14.95 5.00
CA MET A 1 -2.14 -16.12 4.47
C MET A 1 -1.15 -15.63 3.43
N SER A 2 0.10 -16.11 3.42
CA SER A 2 1.08 -15.84 2.35
C SER A 2 1.13 -17.03 1.38
N ILE A 3 1.84 -16.90 0.26
CA ILE A 3 2.09 -18.03 -0.65
C ILE A 3 2.96 -19.13 -0.05
N TYR A 4 3.70 -18.83 1.01
CA TYR A 4 4.55 -19.80 1.72
C TYR A 4 3.76 -20.66 2.73
N GLY A 5 2.46 -20.37 2.91
CA GLY A 5 1.62 -21.06 3.89
C GLY A 5 1.84 -20.63 5.35
N HIS A 6 2.80 -19.72 5.61
CA HIS A 6 3.10 -19.15 6.93
C HIS A 6 3.58 -17.69 6.79
N PRO A 7 3.66 -16.91 7.88
CA PRO A 7 4.26 -15.58 7.82
C PRO A 7 5.71 -15.61 7.34
N PHE A 8 6.17 -14.54 6.70
CA PHE A 8 7.54 -14.42 6.18
C PHE A 8 8.31 -13.26 6.81
N LYS A 9 9.63 -13.33 6.70
CA LYS A 9 10.56 -12.39 7.32
C LYS A 9 10.54 -11.01 6.67
N ASP A 10 11.00 -10.01 7.41
CA ASP A 10 11.18 -8.66 6.90
C ASP A 10 12.33 -8.62 5.88
N ASP A 11 12.15 -7.88 4.79
CA ASP A 11 13.22 -7.62 3.81
C ASP A 11 14.12 -6.48 4.33
N PRO A 12 15.42 -6.72 4.57
CA PRO A 12 16.31 -5.68 5.12
C PRO A 12 16.51 -4.48 4.20
N GLY A 13 16.33 -4.63 2.89
CA GLY A 13 16.37 -3.54 1.92
C GLY A 13 15.13 -2.66 2.05
N GLY A 14 13.95 -3.29 2.13
CA GLY A 14 12.68 -2.57 2.31
C GLY A 14 12.58 -1.84 3.65
N LEU A 15 13.14 -2.39 4.73
CA LEU A 15 13.19 -1.74 6.05
C LEU A 15 14.09 -0.50 6.11
N LYS A 16 15.03 -0.34 5.17
CA LYS A 16 15.90 0.85 5.09
C LYS A 16 15.23 2.04 4.39
N LEU A 17 14.14 1.78 3.67
CA LEU A 17 13.36 2.83 3.02
C LEU A 17 12.52 3.56 4.06
N GLN A 18 12.17 4.81 3.75
CA GLN A 18 11.38 5.67 4.63
C GLN A 18 10.01 5.89 4.00
N HIS A 19 8.97 5.91 4.82
CA HIS A 19 7.61 6.28 4.43
C HIS A 19 7.50 7.80 4.33
N ASP A 20 8.32 8.41 3.46
CA ASP A 20 8.56 9.86 3.38
C ASP A 20 7.59 10.61 2.45
N ARG A 21 6.76 9.88 1.71
CA ARG A 21 5.83 10.43 0.71
C ARG A 21 4.57 9.56 0.57
N PRO A 22 3.49 10.08 0.00
CA PRO A 22 2.33 9.27 -0.34
C PRO A 22 2.65 8.23 -1.41
N TYR A 23 1.73 7.27 -1.56
CA TYR A 23 1.68 6.23 -2.58
C TYR A 23 2.74 5.14 -2.50
N LEU A 24 3.32 4.94 -1.31
CA LEU A 24 4.23 3.83 -1.03
C LEU A 24 3.43 2.58 -0.66
N LEU A 25 3.85 1.43 -1.20
CA LEU A 25 3.31 0.11 -0.89
C LEU A 25 4.10 -0.49 0.27
N SER A 26 3.40 -0.81 1.37
CA SER A 26 4.01 -1.34 2.59
C SER A 26 3.31 -2.62 3.05
N ILE A 27 4.07 -3.60 3.54
CA ILE A 27 3.49 -4.85 4.07
C ILE A 27 2.99 -4.61 5.50
N ALA A 28 1.75 -4.99 5.77
CA ALA A 28 1.21 -5.01 7.11
C ALA A 28 1.65 -6.28 7.86
N ASN A 29 2.05 -6.12 9.12
CA ASN A 29 2.47 -7.21 10.00
C ASN A 29 1.82 -7.08 11.38
N SER A 30 2.05 -8.06 12.26
CA SER A 30 1.65 -8.08 13.67
C SER A 30 2.87 -8.09 14.60
N GLY A 31 3.97 -7.46 14.15
CA GLY A 31 5.30 -7.53 14.75
C GLY A 31 6.36 -7.98 13.72
N HIS A 32 7.63 -7.84 14.08
CA HIS A 32 8.76 -8.22 13.22
C HIS A 32 8.62 -9.64 12.67
N ASP A 33 8.99 -9.82 11.40
CA ASP A 33 8.99 -11.11 10.70
C ASP A 33 7.62 -11.81 10.63
N THR A 34 6.51 -11.07 10.76
CA THR A 34 5.14 -11.64 10.68
C THR A 34 4.37 -11.22 9.43
N ASN A 35 5.09 -11.01 8.33
CA ASN A 35 4.50 -10.54 7.09
C ASN A 35 3.54 -11.55 6.47
N THR A 36 2.42 -11.07 5.93
CA THR A 36 1.45 -11.88 5.19
C THR A 36 1.06 -11.20 3.87
N ALA A 37 -0.09 -11.53 3.29
CA ALA A 37 -0.60 -10.87 2.07
C ALA A 37 -1.31 -9.53 2.33
N HIS A 38 -1.43 -9.10 3.59
CA HIS A 38 -2.01 -7.80 3.91
C HIS A 38 -0.98 -6.70 3.61
N PHE A 39 -1.37 -5.72 2.81
CA PHE A 39 -0.56 -4.55 2.46
C PHE A 39 -1.36 -3.26 2.64
N SER A 40 -0.65 -2.14 2.70
CA SER A 40 -1.19 -0.79 2.74
C SER A 40 -0.60 0.06 1.62
N ILE A 41 -1.30 1.14 1.29
CA ILE A 41 -0.82 2.22 0.41
C ILE A 41 -0.82 3.49 1.26
N THR A 42 0.33 4.17 1.38
CA THR A 42 0.38 5.44 2.11
C THR A 42 -0.37 6.53 1.34
N CYS A 43 -1.11 7.39 2.04
CA CYS A 43 -1.76 8.57 1.45
C CYS A 43 -1.10 9.90 1.92
N ALA A 44 -0.09 9.80 2.78
CA ALA A 44 0.73 10.88 3.31
C ALA A 44 2.03 10.29 3.87
N PRO A 45 3.07 11.11 4.15
CA PRO A 45 4.24 10.65 4.88
C PRO A 45 3.87 10.01 6.23
N ALA A 46 4.44 8.86 6.54
CA ALA A 46 4.10 8.01 7.67
C ALA A 46 5.35 7.48 8.39
N HIS A 47 6.27 8.36 8.77
CA HIS A 47 7.56 8.02 9.40
C HIS A 47 7.48 7.15 10.67
N HIS A 48 6.33 7.12 11.34
CA HIS A 48 6.11 6.23 12.48
C HIS A 48 6.12 4.73 12.11
N LEU A 49 6.11 4.41 10.82
CA LEU A 49 6.19 3.05 10.29
C LEU A 49 7.63 2.64 9.90
N ASP A 50 8.58 3.59 9.88
CA ASP A 50 9.94 3.37 9.40
C ASP A 50 10.67 2.30 10.24
N GLY A 51 11.43 1.44 9.56
CA GLY A 51 12.17 0.33 10.18
C GLY A 51 11.31 -0.79 10.76
N SER A 52 9.97 -0.69 10.71
CA SER A 52 9.05 -1.67 11.27
C SER A 52 8.12 -2.30 10.22
N TYR A 53 7.82 -1.58 9.14
CA TYR A 53 7.00 -2.06 8.04
C TYR A 53 7.79 -2.00 6.73
N VAL A 54 7.80 -3.11 5.99
CA VAL A 54 8.62 -3.26 4.79
C VAL A 54 7.98 -2.55 3.61
N ILE A 55 8.68 -1.56 3.04
CA ILE A 55 8.30 -0.97 1.74
C ILE A 55 8.75 -1.91 0.62
N PHE A 56 7.82 -2.25 -0.28
CA PHE A 56 8.08 -3.17 -1.41
C PHE A 56 7.78 -2.56 -2.79
N GLY A 57 7.27 -1.34 -2.84
CA GLY A 57 7.01 -0.64 -4.10
C GLY A 57 6.34 0.71 -3.90
N GLU A 58 5.89 1.29 -5.01
CA GLU A 58 5.13 2.53 -5.04
C GLU A 58 4.08 2.47 -6.17
N CYS A 59 2.99 3.23 -6.03
CA CYS A 59 2.01 3.39 -7.10
C CYS A 59 2.56 4.35 -8.16
N VAL A 60 2.38 3.98 -9.43
CA VAL A 60 2.84 4.77 -10.60
C VAL A 60 1.68 5.39 -11.40
N SER A 61 0.44 5.08 -11.03
CA SER A 61 -0.82 5.57 -11.61
C SER A 61 -1.99 5.35 -10.66
N GLY A 62 -3.13 5.95 -10.98
CA GLY A 62 -4.40 5.74 -10.27
C GLY A 62 -4.45 6.48 -8.93
N PHE A 63 -3.71 7.58 -8.81
CA PHE A 63 -3.66 8.40 -7.60
C PHE A 63 -5.04 8.95 -7.22
N ASP A 64 -5.85 9.31 -8.22
CA ASP A 64 -7.24 9.71 -8.07
C ASP A 64 -8.10 8.62 -7.42
N VAL A 65 -7.91 7.36 -7.82
CA VAL A 65 -8.60 6.20 -7.24
C VAL A 65 -8.16 5.99 -5.78
N ILE A 66 -6.86 6.09 -5.50
CA ILE A 66 -6.32 5.97 -4.13
C ILE A 66 -6.94 7.06 -3.23
N GLU A 67 -6.97 8.31 -3.68
CA GLU A 67 -7.59 9.41 -2.94
C GLU A 67 -9.09 9.22 -2.74
N ALA A 68 -9.80 8.72 -3.75
CA ALA A 68 -11.23 8.41 -3.64
C ALA A 68 -11.50 7.32 -2.59
N VAL A 69 -10.67 6.27 -2.54
CA VAL A 69 -10.77 5.22 -1.52
C VAL A 69 -10.45 5.77 -0.13
N ASN A 70 -9.37 6.57 0.00
CA ASN A 70 -9.01 7.23 1.26
C ASN A 70 -10.11 8.18 1.76
N ALA A 71 -10.84 8.83 0.85
CA ALA A 71 -11.95 9.70 1.19
C ALA A 71 -13.19 8.97 1.75
N LEU A 72 -13.29 7.63 1.60
CA LEU A 72 -14.45 6.87 2.09
C LEU A 72 -14.57 6.89 3.62
N SER A 73 -13.44 6.99 4.33
CA SER A 73 -13.36 7.00 5.80
C SER A 73 -13.10 8.39 6.40
N ARG A 74 -12.92 9.44 5.58
CA ARG A 74 -12.67 10.81 6.07
C ARG A 74 -13.78 11.29 6.99
N GLY A 75 -13.39 11.84 8.15
CA GLY A 75 -14.31 12.37 9.16
C GLY A 75 -14.98 11.32 10.05
N GLN A 76 -14.61 10.03 9.91
CA GLN A 76 -15.09 8.96 10.77
C GLN A 76 -14.11 8.71 11.93
N ARG A 77 -14.65 8.37 13.10
CA ARG A 77 -13.85 8.00 14.27
C ARG A 77 -13.08 6.71 13.93
N ASP A 78 -11.80 6.67 14.30
CA ASP A 78 -10.90 5.53 14.04
C ASP A 78 -10.79 5.12 12.56
N ASN A 79 -11.05 6.05 11.63
CA ASN A 79 -11.10 5.79 10.19
C ASN A 79 -12.08 4.67 9.81
N ALA A 80 -13.11 4.41 10.62
CA ALA A 80 -14.09 3.39 10.33
C ALA A 80 -14.82 3.70 9.03
N LEU A 81 -14.91 2.73 8.12
CA LEU A 81 -15.78 2.86 6.96
C LEU A 81 -17.23 2.95 7.44
N LEU A 82 -17.99 3.92 6.89
CA LEU A 82 -19.44 3.87 7.00
C LEU A 82 -19.92 2.54 6.42
N GLN A 83 -20.84 1.84 7.09
CA GLN A 83 -21.30 0.50 6.69
C GLN A 83 -21.80 0.43 5.22
N SER A 84 -22.19 1.56 4.64
CA SER A 84 -22.63 1.69 3.25
C SER A 84 -21.51 1.91 2.22
N LYS A 85 -20.26 2.12 2.65
CA LYS A 85 -19.11 2.39 1.77
C LYS A 85 -18.14 1.21 1.79
N ARG A 86 -17.96 0.56 0.62
CA ARG A 86 -17.03 -0.55 0.45
C ARG A 86 -16.18 -0.31 -0.80
N ALA A 87 -14.86 -0.42 -0.67
CA ALA A 87 -13.94 -0.54 -1.79
C ALA A 87 -13.52 -2.01 -1.93
N GLN A 88 -13.50 -2.53 -3.15
CA GLN A 88 -13.08 -3.90 -3.45
C GLN A 88 -12.19 -3.90 -4.68
N ILE A 89 -11.14 -4.71 -4.64
CA ILE A 89 -10.35 -5.04 -5.83
C ILE A 89 -11.21 -6.02 -6.65
N VAL A 90 -11.72 -5.55 -7.79
CA VAL A 90 -12.59 -6.34 -8.68
C VAL A 90 -11.82 -7.17 -9.70
N ASP A 91 -10.61 -6.73 -10.04
CA ASP A 91 -9.67 -7.41 -10.93
C ASP A 91 -8.24 -7.04 -10.53
N ALA A 92 -7.30 -7.97 -10.73
CA ALA A 92 -5.89 -7.78 -10.45
C ALA A 92 -5.03 -8.70 -11.32
N GLY A 93 -3.87 -8.21 -11.74
CA GLY A 93 -2.96 -8.98 -12.57
C GLY A 93 -1.55 -8.39 -12.58
N GLN A 94 -0.70 -9.00 -13.39
CA GLN A 94 0.69 -8.58 -13.56
C GLN A 94 0.91 -8.05 -14.97
N LEU A 95 1.38 -6.80 -15.07
CA LEU A 95 1.88 -6.24 -16.32
C LEU A 95 3.35 -6.61 -16.51
N ARG A 96 3.73 -6.90 -17.75
CA ARG A 96 5.14 -7.11 -18.09
C ARG A 96 5.91 -5.80 -17.96
N ARG A 97 7.16 -5.90 -17.54
CA ARG A 97 8.06 -4.74 -17.48
C ARG A 97 8.09 -4.03 -18.83
N GLY A 98 7.89 -2.71 -18.83
CA GLY A 98 7.85 -1.88 -20.04
C GLY A 98 6.49 -1.85 -20.77
N ALA A 99 5.49 -2.64 -20.35
CA ALA A 99 4.14 -2.57 -20.91
C ALA A 99 3.33 -1.39 -20.35
N TYR A 100 3.69 -0.91 -19.16
CA TYR A 100 3.13 0.32 -18.62
C TYR A 100 3.83 1.52 -19.28
N LEU A 101 3.09 2.20 -20.15
CA LEU A 101 3.45 3.52 -20.65
C LEU A 101 2.84 4.52 -19.67
N ALA A 102 3.68 5.24 -18.93
CA ALA A 102 3.19 6.34 -18.10
C ALA A 102 2.35 7.28 -18.99
N PRO A 103 1.23 7.84 -18.47
CA PRO A 103 0.52 8.87 -19.20
C PRO A 103 1.51 9.99 -19.54
N PRO A 104 1.42 10.59 -20.75
CA PRO A 104 2.28 11.71 -21.10
C PRO A 104 2.17 12.77 -20.00
N ALA A 105 3.30 13.37 -19.62
CA ALA A 105 3.29 14.51 -18.72
C ALA A 105 2.32 15.55 -19.31
N GLU A 106 1.37 16.04 -18.51
CA GLU A 106 0.50 17.13 -18.92
C GLU A 106 1.37 18.35 -19.32
N PRO A 107 1.00 19.08 -20.38
CA PRO A 107 1.77 20.22 -20.87
C PRO A 107 1.86 21.38 -19.87
#